data_AF-A0A8S2AX07-F1
#
_entry.id   AF-A0A8S2AX07-F1
#
_cell.length_a   1.000
_cell.length_b   1.000
_cell.length_c   1.000
_cell.angle_alpha   90.00
_cell.angle_beta   90.00
_cell.angle_gamma   90.00
#
_symmetry.space_group_name_H-M   'P 1'
#
loop_
_entity.id
_entity.type
_entity.pdbx_description
1 polymer ?
#
loop_
_entity_poly.entity_id
_entity_poly.type
_entity_poly.pdbx_seq_one_letter_code
_entity_poly.pdbx_strand_id
1 'polypeptide(L)'
;MALSISISLLLIFLSHFPSSHAEPFIGVNYGQVADNLPPPSETAKLLQSTSIQKVRLYGADPAIIKALAGTGVGIVIGAANGDVPSLATDPNAATQWINSNVLPFYPASKIILITVGNEILMSNDPNLVNQLLPAMQNVQKALEAVSLGGKIKVSTVHSMTVLGSSDPPSTGSFAAGYQTGLKGILQFLSDTGSPFAINPYPFFAYQSDPRPETLAFCLFQPNAGRVDSKTGIKYTNMFDAQVDAVHSALKSMGFEKVEIVVAETGWASRGDANEVGASVDNAKAYNGNLIAHLRSMVGTPLMPGKPVDTYLFALYDENLKPGPSSERAFGLFKTDLSMVYDVGLAKSSSSSQTPSGKVTSSGWCVPKKGATNEELQASLDWACGQGIDCGAIQPGGACFEPNNVASHAAYAMNMYFQKSPKQSTDCDFSKTATVTSQNPSYNSCVYPGGGGGAAGSKAVMNKYVSSDKVEKKNGAIDPKMIVLMSSDGQSFEVEEAVAVQSQTIAHMVEDDCAANGIPLANVTSKTLAKVIEYCKKHHVDEANPISEDELNKWDTEFLEIDQSTIFDLILAANYLNIKNLLDLTCQTIADMIKGKNPEEIRTLFNIKNDFTPEEEEEVRRENQWAFE
;
A
#
# COMPACT_ATOMS: atom_id res chain seq x y z
N MET A 1 30.94 21.72 -49.33
CA MET A 1 30.65 20.34 -48.85
C MET A 1 31.18 20.08 -47.44
N ALA A 2 32.45 20.40 -47.13
CA ALA A 2 33.00 20.14 -45.78
C ALA A 2 32.24 20.86 -44.64
N LEU A 3 31.79 22.10 -44.86
CA LEU A 3 31.08 22.88 -43.83
C LEU A 3 29.65 22.36 -43.53
N SER A 4 28.96 21.77 -44.52
CA SER A 4 27.63 21.16 -44.32
C SER A 4 27.71 19.81 -43.62
N ILE A 5 28.79 19.06 -43.84
CA ILE A 5 29.03 17.77 -43.17
C ILE A 5 29.34 18.00 -41.68
N SER A 6 30.08 19.06 -41.35
CA SER A 6 30.38 19.42 -39.95
C SER A 6 29.14 19.86 -39.16
N ILE A 7 28.17 20.53 -39.78
CA ILE A 7 26.91 20.93 -39.11
C ILE A 7 25.99 19.72 -38.91
N SER A 8 25.94 18.79 -39.87
CA SER A 8 25.17 17.53 -39.71
C SER A 8 25.75 16.60 -38.65
N LEU A 9 27.08 16.54 -38.50
CA LEU A 9 27.73 15.78 -37.42
C LEU A 9 27.50 16.43 -36.04
N LEU A 10 27.46 17.76 -35.94
CA LEU A 10 27.18 18.46 -34.68
C LEU A 10 25.73 18.23 -34.19
N LEU A 11 24.77 18.10 -35.10
CA LEU A 11 23.36 17.79 -34.78
C LEU A 11 23.14 16.32 -34.34
N ILE A 12 23.98 15.39 -34.79
CA ILE A 12 23.94 13.98 -34.36
C ILE A 12 24.57 13.81 -32.96
N PHE A 13 25.54 14.65 -32.61
CA PHE A 13 26.12 14.68 -31.25
C PHE A 13 25.25 15.43 -30.22
N LEU A 14 24.40 16.36 -30.64
CA LEU A 14 23.42 17.03 -29.78
C LEU A 14 22.17 16.18 -29.47
N SER A 15 21.97 15.05 -30.15
CA SER A 15 20.85 14.10 -29.92
C SER A 15 21.22 12.92 -29.00
N HIS A 16 22.46 12.87 -28.50
CA HIS A 16 22.93 11.85 -27.55
C HIS A 16 23.40 12.49 -26.22
N PHE A 17 22.69 13.51 -25.73
CA PHE A 17 22.72 13.72 -24.29
C PHE A 17 22.08 12.50 -23.64
N PRO A 18 22.75 11.81 -22.69
CA PRO A 18 22.08 10.82 -21.88
C PRO A 18 20.96 11.56 -21.14
N SER A 19 19.73 11.44 -21.62
CA SER A 19 18.56 11.81 -20.83
C SER A 19 18.70 11.02 -19.54
N SER A 20 18.77 11.73 -18.41
CA SER A 20 18.56 11.14 -17.08
C SER A 20 17.43 10.12 -17.22
N HIS A 21 17.73 8.84 -16.99
CA HIS A 21 16.84 7.74 -17.38
C HIS A 21 15.45 8.01 -16.83
N ALA A 22 14.55 8.38 -17.72
CA ALA A 22 13.16 8.49 -17.42
C ALA A 22 12.69 7.09 -17.02
N GLU A 23 12.18 6.94 -15.80
CA GLU A 23 11.42 5.79 -15.31
C GLU A 23 9.92 6.03 -15.55
N PRO A 24 9.39 5.83 -16.78
CA PRO A 24 8.01 6.13 -17.09
C PRO A 24 7.02 5.28 -16.28
N PHE A 25 7.47 4.22 -15.63
CA PHE A 25 6.67 3.26 -14.88
C PHE A 25 6.54 3.59 -13.39
N ILE A 26 7.24 4.60 -12.87
CA ILE A 26 7.10 5.04 -11.47
C ILE A 26 6.18 6.26 -11.38
N GLY A 27 5.05 6.05 -10.72
CA GLY A 27 4.10 7.08 -10.34
C GLY A 27 3.96 7.23 -8.83
N VAL A 28 3.21 8.24 -8.41
CA VAL A 28 2.86 8.48 -7.00
C VAL A 28 1.41 8.94 -6.90
N ASN A 29 0.72 8.56 -5.82
CA ASN A 29 -0.60 9.09 -5.49
C ASN A 29 -0.43 10.45 -4.79
N TYR A 30 -1.08 11.49 -5.31
CA TYR A 30 -1.15 12.80 -4.66
C TYR A 30 -2.53 12.94 -4.02
N GLY A 31 -2.61 12.43 -2.79
CA GLY A 31 -3.79 12.56 -1.94
C GLY A 31 -3.97 13.99 -1.40
N GLN A 32 -5.22 14.34 -1.10
CA GLN A 32 -5.65 15.69 -0.71
C GLN A 32 -6.47 15.69 0.58
N VAL A 33 -6.56 14.57 1.31
CA VAL A 33 -7.30 14.48 2.57
C VAL A 33 -6.42 15.01 3.72
N ALA A 34 -6.06 16.29 3.60
CA ALA A 34 -5.20 17.02 4.52
C ALA A 34 -5.39 18.53 4.42
N ASP A 35 -5.12 19.25 5.52
CA ASP A 35 -5.23 20.72 5.61
C ASP A 35 -3.88 21.45 5.63
N ASN A 36 -2.78 20.70 5.58
CA ASN A 36 -1.41 21.21 5.77
C ASN A 36 -0.49 20.98 4.55
N LEU A 37 -1.07 20.66 3.39
CA LEU A 37 -0.31 20.35 2.17
C LEU A 37 0.40 21.59 1.60
N PRO A 38 1.59 21.40 0.99
CA PRO A 38 2.28 22.49 0.32
C PRO A 38 1.51 22.97 -0.92
N PRO A 39 1.73 24.22 -1.38
CA PRO A 39 1.14 24.73 -2.60
C PRO A 39 1.44 23.82 -3.81
N PRO A 40 0.48 23.60 -4.73
CA PRO A 40 0.68 22.71 -5.88
C PRO A 40 1.91 23.02 -6.74
N SER A 41 2.31 24.30 -6.83
CA SER A 41 3.53 24.71 -7.56
C SER A 41 4.81 24.21 -6.92
N GLU A 42 4.88 24.12 -5.59
CA GLU A 42 6.04 23.56 -4.90
C GLU A 42 6.08 22.03 -5.05
N THR A 43 4.91 21.37 -4.99
CA THR A 43 4.80 19.94 -5.31
C THR A 43 5.24 19.65 -6.75
N ALA A 44 4.88 20.48 -7.72
CA ALA A 44 5.32 20.32 -9.11
C ALA A 44 6.85 20.38 -9.24
N LYS A 45 7.51 21.32 -8.54
CA LYS A 45 8.98 21.41 -8.49
C LYS A 45 9.60 20.18 -7.81
N LEU A 46 8.99 19.72 -6.72
CA LEU A 46 9.42 18.50 -6.02
C LEU A 46 9.41 17.31 -6.99
N LEU A 47 8.29 17.07 -7.67
CA LEU A 47 8.17 15.99 -8.65
C LEU A 47 9.23 16.10 -9.75
N GLN A 48 9.48 17.30 -10.28
CA GLN A 48 10.54 17.52 -11.27
C GLN A 48 11.95 17.16 -10.78
N SER A 49 12.22 17.29 -9.47
CA SER A 49 13.50 16.91 -8.84
C SER A 49 13.66 15.40 -8.60
N THR A 50 12.57 14.63 -8.76
CA THR A 50 12.55 13.17 -8.54
C THR A 50 12.48 12.37 -9.85
N SER A 51 12.70 11.06 -9.81
CA SER A 51 12.48 10.15 -10.95
C SER A 51 11.01 9.87 -11.25
N ILE A 52 10.09 10.31 -10.39
CA ILE A 52 8.64 10.18 -10.57
C ILE A 52 8.21 10.88 -11.85
N GLN A 53 7.45 10.18 -12.68
CA GLN A 53 6.95 10.70 -13.96
C GLN A 53 5.46 10.59 -14.15
N LYS A 54 4.76 10.01 -13.19
CA LYS A 54 3.31 9.93 -13.18
C LYS A 54 2.78 10.36 -11.83
N VAL A 55 1.65 11.04 -11.83
CA VAL A 55 0.90 11.34 -10.61
C VAL A 55 -0.54 10.88 -10.80
N ARG A 56 -1.11 10.29 -9.76
CA ARG A 56 -2.54 9.97 -9.70
C ARG A 56 -3.23 10.88 -8.70
N LEU A 57 -4.26 11.56 -9.18
CA LEU A 57 -5.19 12.37 -8.40
C LEU A 57 -6.49 11.58 -8.24
N TYR A 58 -7.09 11.65 -7.05
CA TYR A 58 -8.40 11.04 -6.77
C TYR A 58 -9.57 11.85 -7.34
N GLY A 59 -9.33 13.11 -7.67
CA GLY A 59 -10.25 14.02 -8.35
C GLY A 59 -9.58 14.73 -9.53
N ALA A 60 -10.16 15.87 -9.93
CA ALA A 60 -9.67 16.71 -11.02
C ALA A 60 -9.38 18.15 -10.54
N ASP A 61 -8.57 18.30 -9.48
CA ASP A 61 -8.24 19.61 -8.92
C ASP A 61 -7.55 20.52 -9.97
N PRO A 62 -8.17 21.66 -10.34
CA PRO A 62 -7.67 22.51 -11.41
C PRO A 62 -6.35 23.20 -11.06
N ALA A 63 -6.07 23.47 -9.77
CA ALA A 63 -4.84 24.10 -9.33
C ALA A 63 -3.66 23.13 -9.45
N ILE A 64 -3.84 21.86 -9.06
CA ILE A 64 -2.82 20.82 -9.22
C ILE A 64 -2.56 20.52 -10.69
N ILE A 65 -3.61 20.29 -11.48
CA ILE A 65 -3.47 19.99 -12.90
C ILE A 65 -2.73 21.13 -13.61
N LYS A 66 -3.08 22.39 -13.31
CA LYS A 66 -2.40 23.56 -13.89
C LYS A 66 -0.95 23.71 -13.43
N ALA A 67 -0.64 23.41 -12.16
CA ALA A 67 0.72 23.47 -11.64
C ALA A 67 1.67 22.46 -12.34
N LEU A 68 1.12 21.36 -12.85
CA LEU A 68 1.87 20.34 -13.59
C LEU A 68 2.00 20.62 -15.10
N ALA A 69 1.43 21.73 -15.59
CA ALA A 69 1.53 22.11 -16.99
C ALA A 69 3.00 22.28 -17.44
N GLY A 70 3.37 21.69 -18.58
CA GLY A 70 4.72 21.79 -19.14
C GLY A 70 5.79 20.99 -18.39
N THR A 71 5.45 20.30 -17.30
CA THR A 71 6.43 19.49 -16.53
C THR A 71 6.79 18.18 -17.21
N GLY A 72 5.91 17.68 -18.09
CA GLY A 72 6.01 16.37 -18.74
C GLY A 72 5.53 15.19 -17.88
N VAL A 73 5.19 15.42 -16.60
CA VAL A 73 4.61 14.43 -15.69
C VAL A 73 3.23 14.01 -16.22
N GLY A 74 3.02 12.70 -16.40
CA GLY A 74 1.74 12.13 -16.77
C GLY A 74 0.74 12.21 -15.62
N ILE A 75 -0.50 12.62 -15.89
CA ILE A 75 -1.53 12.83 -14.88
C ILE A 75 -2.66 11.83 -15.08
N VAL A 76 -2.97 11.09 -14.02
CA VAL A 76 -4.22 10.34 -13.88
C VAL A 76 -5.17 11.19 -13.05
N ILE A 77 -6.38 11.40 -13.53
CA ILE A 77 -7.43 12.11 -12.79
C ILE A 77 -8.59 11.16 -12.49
N GLY A 78 -9.18 11.30 -11.31
CA GLY A 78 -10.34 10.51 -10.89
C GLY A 78 -11.64 11.26 -11.12
N ALA A 79 -12.67 10.57 -11.62
CA ALA A 79 -14.05 10.95 -11.35
C ALA A 79 -14.45 10.30 -10.03
N ALA A 80 -15.02 11.06 -9.11
CA ALA A 80 -15.35 10.57 -7.77
C ALA A 80 -16.47 9.52 -7.85
N ASN A 81 -16.60 8.69 -6.81
CA ASN A 81 -17.69 7.70 -6.74
C ASN A 81 -19.07 8.38 -6.83
N GLY A 82 -19.22 9.59 -6.27
CA GLY A 82 -20.45 10.38 -6.35
C GLY A 82 -20.79 10.92 -7.76
N ASP A 83 -19.81 10.98 -8.68
CA ASP A 83 -20.05 11.43 -10.06
C ASP A 83 -20.65 10.32 -10.93
N VAL A 84 -20.42 9.06 -10.56
CA VAL A 84 -20.73 7.87 -11.39
C VAL A 84 -22.22 7.81 -11.78
N PRO A 85 -23.20 8.04 -10.88
CA PRO A 85 -24.62 8.01 -11.27
C PRO A 85 -24.97 9.01 -12.37
N SER A 86 -24.42 10.24 -12.28
CA SER A 86 -24.65 11.29 -13.27
C SER A 86 -23.98 10.96 -14.60
N LEU A 87 -22.71 10.55 -14.55
CA LEU A 87 -21.94 10.14 -15.74
C LEU A 87 -22.56 8.93 -16.46
N ALA A 88 -23.17 8.02 -15.71
CA ALA A 88 -23.84 6.83 -16.25
C ALA A 88 -25.15 7.16 -16.98
N THR A 89 -25.96 8.03 -16.39
CA THR A 89 -27.35 8.27 -16.81
C THR A 89 -27.49 9.36 -17.87
N ASP A 90 -26.58 10.33 -17.91
CA ASP A 90 -26.60 11.44 -18.87
C ASP A 90 -25.28 11.58 -19.64
N PRO A 91 -25.25 11.24 -20.95
CA PRO A 91 -24.07 11.49 -21.79
C PRO A 91 -23.63 12.96 -21.86
N ASN A 92 -24.54 13.92 -21.66
CA ASN A 92 -24.17 15.32 -21.59
C ASN A 92 -23.39 15.65 -20.32
N ALA A 93 -23.70 14.99 -19.19
CA ALA A 93 -22.91 15.13 -17.97
C ALA A 93 -21.46 14.66 -18.19
N ALA A 94 -21.24 13.56 -18.89
CA ALA A 94 -19.89 13.12 -19.25
C ALA A 94 -19.18 14.12 -20.19
N THR A 95 -19.90 14.68 -21.16
CA THR A 95 -19.37 15.74 -22.04
C THR A 95 -18.97 16.99 -21.24
N GLN A 96 -19.82 17.43 -20.32
CA GLN A 96 -19.55 18.56 -19.43
C GLN A 96 -18.38 18.28 -18.49
N TRP A 97 -18.27 17.07 -17.96
CA TRP A 97 -17.15 16.66 -17.12
C TRP A 97 -15.82 16.77 -17.89
N ILE A 98 -15.76 16.27 -19.14
CA ILE A 98 -14.58 16.41 -20.01
C ILE A 98 -14.27 17.89 -20.33
N ASN A 99 -15.30 18.68 -20.63
CA ASN A 99 -15.15 20.11 -20.93
C ASN A 99 -14.61 20.93 -19.74
N SER A 100 -14.97 20.54 -18.52
CA SER A 100 -14.55 21.23 -17.29
C SER A 100 -13.19 20.75 -16.78
N ASN A 101 -12.93 19.44 -16.85
CA ASN A 101 -11.81 18.81 -16.13
C ASN A 101 -10.63 18.41 -17.03
N VAL A 102 -10.81 18.38 -18.35
CA VAL A 102 -9.77 17.93 -19.30
C VAL A 102 -9.38 19.02 -20.29
N LEU A 103 -10.35 19.53 -21.07
CA LEU A 103 -10.07 20.46 -22.16
C LEU A 103 -9.35 21.76 -21.75
N PRO A 104 -9.60 22.37 -20.57
CA PRO A 104 -8.92 23.59 -20.18
C PRO A 104 -7.42 23.41 -19.92
N PHE A 105 -6.98 22.17 -19.69
CA PHE A 105 -5.63 21.85 -19.25
C PHE A 105 -4.82 21.09 -20.30
N TYR A 106 -5.47 20.28 -21.13
CA TYR A 106 -4.81 19.49 -22.16
C TYR A 106 -4.50 20.33 -23.42
N PRO A 107 -3.32 20.21 -24.06
CA PRO A 107 -2.23 19.27 -23.80
C PRO A 107 -1.13 19.81 -22.87
N ALA A 108 -1.26 21.03 -22.34
CA ALA A 108 -0.22 21.63 -21.50
C ALA A 108 0.06 20.77 -20.26
N SER A 109 -1.00 20.29 -19.61
CA SER A 109 -0.96 19.25 -18.60
C SER A 109 -1.19 17.89 -19.25
N LYS A 110 -0.25 16.97 -19.08
CA LYS A 110 -0.23 15.68 -19.77
C LYS A 110 -1.18 14.68 -19.10
N ILE A 111 -2.48 14.90 -19.22
CA ILE A 111 -3.51 13.95 -18.77
C ILE A 111 -3.43 12.69 -19.66
N ILE A 112 -3.27 11.51 -19.04
CA ILE A 112 -3.06 10.24 -19.76
C ILE A 112 -4.14 9.19 -19.50
N LEU A 113 -4.81 9.27 -18.35
CA LEU A 113 -5.81 8.29 -17.91
C LEU A 113 -6.87 8.99 -17.05
N ILE A 114 -8.12 8.60 -17.24
CA ILE A 114 -9.23 8.93 -16.34
C ILE A 114 -9.65 7.65 -15.63
N THR A 115 -9.67 7.65 -14.30
CA THR A 115 -10.24 6.56 -13.51
C THR A 115 -11.65 6.95 -13.07
N VAL A 116 -12.66 6.24 -13.56
CA VAL A 116 -14.07 6.45 -13.17
C VAL A 116 -14.33 5.65 -11.90
N GLY A 117 -14.39 6.35 -10.77
CA GLY A 117 -14.52 5.76 -9.45
C GLY A 117 -13.25 5.09 -8.91
N ASN A 118 -13.32 4.75 -7.63
CA ASN A 118 -12.29 4.07 -6.86
C ASN A 118 -12.93 2.98 -6.00
N GLU A 119 -12.54 1.73 -6.23
CA GLU A 119 -12.94 0.53 -5.49
C GLU A 119 -14.46 0.32 -5.41
N ILE A 120 -15.21 0.79 -6.41
CA ILE A 120 -16.70 0.74 -6.44
C ILE A 120 -17.26 -0.67 -6.30
N LEU A 121 -16.55 -1.70 -6.79
CA LEU A 121 -17.02 -3.08 -6.68
C LEU A 121 -17.09 -3.57 -5.22
N MET A 122 -16.38 -2.93 -4.29
CA MET A 122 -16.51 -3.18 -2.85
C MET A 122 -17.68 -2.42 -2.20
N SER A 123 -18.35 -1.53 -2.93
CA SER A 123 -19.47 -0.80 -2.35
C SER A 123 -20.65 -1.73 -2.09
N ASN A 124 -21.34 -1.51 -0.98
CA ASN A 124 -22.61 -2.17 -0.68
C ASN A 124 -23.80 -1.56 -1.46
N ASP A 125 -23.53 -0.81 -2.54
CA ASP A 125 -24.52 -0.16 -3.39
C ASP A 125 -24.59 -0.83 -4.78
N PRO A 126 -25.55 -1.74 -5.00
CA PRO A 126 -25.73 -2.40 -6.28
C PRO A 126 -26.00 -1.43 -7.44
N ASN A 127 -26.62 -0.27 -7.19
CA ASN A 127 -26.89 0.71 -8.24
C ASN A 127 -25.59 1.34 -8.72
N LEU A 128 -24.72 1.73 -7.78
CA LEU A 128 -23.41 2.29 -8.09
C LEU A 128 -22.55 1.30 -8.89
N VAL A 129 -22.55 0.02 -8.49
CA VAL A 129 -21.85 -1.05 -9.21
C VAL A 129 -22.38 -1.21 -10.64
N ASN A 130 -23.71 -1.24 -10.81
CA ASN A 130 -24.34 -1.40 -12.13
C ASN A 130 -24.14 -0.17 -13.05
N GLN A 131 -23.94 1.01 -12.48
CA GLN A 131 -23.73 2.27 -13.21
C GLN A 131 -22.28 2.50 -13.65
N LEU A 132 -21.33 1.75 -13.09
CA LEU A 132 -19.90 1.94 -13.36
C LEU A 132 -19.55 1.80 -14.85
N LEU A 133 -19.94 0.69 -15.49
CA LEU A 133 -19.64 0.46 -16.90
C LEU A 133 -20.30 1.50 -17.82
N PRO A 134 -21.61 1.83 -17.69
CA PRO A 134 -22.21 2.93 -18.43
C PRO A 134 -21.49 4.27 -18.26
N ALA A 135 -21.04 4.62 -17.05
CA ALA A 135 -20.27 5.84 -16.81
C ALA A 135 -18.93 5.83 -17.57
N MET A 136 -18.18 4.72 -17.51
CA MET A 136 -16.93 4.56 -18.27
C MET A 136 -17.16 4.71 -19.78
N GLN A 137 -18.23 4.11 -20.30
CA GLN A 137 -18.59 4.20 -21.72
C GLN A 137 -18.95 5.63 -22.14
N ASN A 138 -19.68 6.38 -21.31
CA ASN A 138 -20.03 7.76 -21.61
C ASN A 138 -18.82 8.70 -21.55
N VAL A 139 -17.92 8.51 -20.58
CA VAL A 139 -16.65 9.26 -20.51
C VAL A 139 -15.76 8.97 -21.73
N GLN A 140 -15.67 7.72 -22.16
CA GLN A 140 -14.95 7.33 -23.38
C GLN A 140 -15.53 8.00 -24.62
N LYS A 141 -16.86 7.96 -24.81
CA LYS A 141 -17.55 8.64 -25.92
C LYS A 141 -17.32 10.15 -25.90
N ALA A 142 -17.34 10.77 -24.73
CA ALA A 142 -17.06 12.20 -24.59
C ALA A 142 -15.63 12.55 -25.02
N LEU A 143 -14.63 11.73 -24.66
CA LEU A 143 -13.25 11.88 -25.15
C LEU A 143 -13.13 11.71 -26.67
N GLU A 144 -13.84 10.73 -27.24
CA GLU A 144 -13.86 10.50 -28.69
C GLU A 144 -14.46 11.69 -29.44
N ALA A 145 -15.55 12.27 -28.93
CA ALA A 145 -16.22 13.43 -29.52
C ALA A 145 -15.29 14.66 -29.63
N VAL A 146 -14.28 14.76 -28.75
CA VAL A 146 -13.27 15.84 -28.75
C VAL A 146 -11.91 15.38 -29.31
N SER A 147 -11.86 14.25 -30.01
CA SER A 147 -10.63 13.71 -30.64
C SER A 147 -9.47 13.43 -29.66
N LEU A 148 -9.83 13.11 -28.41
CA LEU A 148 -8.93 12.63 -27.36
C LEU A 148 -9.06 11.13 -27.09
N GLY A 149 -10.06 10.48 -27.70
CA GLY A 149 -10.19 9.01 -27.72
C GLY A 149 -8.87 8.35 -28.15
N GLY A 150 -8.37 7.43 -27.32
CA GLY A 150 -7.09 6.75 -27.54
C GLY A 150 -5.84 7.50 -27.09
N LYS A 151 -5.89 8.83 -26.94
CA LYS A 151 -4.82 9.65 -26.34
C LYS A 151 -4.91 9.67 -24.81
N ILE A 152 -6.14 9.79 -24.31
CA ILE A 152 -6.49 9.65 -22.91
C ILE A 152 -7.28 8.36 -22.77
N LYS A 153 -6.85 7.47 -21.88
CA LYS A 153 -7.52 6.20 -21.62
C LYS A 153 -8.57 6.33 -20.52
N VAL A 154 -9.48 5.39 -20.43
CA VAL A 154 -10.52 5.33 -19.39
C VAL A 154 -10.45 3.98 -18.70
N SER A 155 -10.35 3.99 -17.37
CA SER A 155 -10.35 2.79 -16.53
C SER A 155 -11.14 3.03 -15.25
N THR A 156 -11.10 2.09 -14.32
CA THR A 156 -11.61 2.18 -12.95
C THR A 156 -10.66 1.44 -12.03
N VAL A 157 -10.53 1.87 -10.78
CA VAL A 157 -9.57 1.29 -9.83
C VAL A 157 -10.25 0.24 -8.97
N HIS A 158 -9.63 -0.93 -8.85
CA HIS A 158 -10.12 -2.06 -8.08
C HIS A 158 -9.25 -2.31 -6.84
N SER A 159 -9.87 -2.83 -5.78
CA SER A 159 -9.17 -3.43 -4.65
C SER A 159 -8.83 -4.90 -4.96
N MET A 160 -7.82 -5.46 -4.30
CA MET A 160 -7.51 -6.90 -4.39
C MET A 160 -8.66 -7.81 -3.93
N THR A 161 -9.62 -7.29 -3.17
CA THR A 161 -10.81 -8.03 -2.70
C THR A 161 -11.74 -8.49 -3.82
N VAL A 162 -11.54 -8.01 -5.05
CA VAL A 162 -12.28 -8.53 -6.22
C VAL A 162 -11.87 -9.97 -6.57
N LEU A 163 -10.73 -10.44 -6.07
CA LEU A 163 -10.28 -11.82 -6.23
C LEU A 163 -10.98 -12.75 -5.22
N GLY A 164 -11.41 -13.92 -5.69
CA GLY A 164 -11.91 -15.01 -4.85
C GLY A 164 -10.85 -16.07 -4.55
N SER A 165 -9.83 -16.17 -5.41
CA SER A 165 -8.63 -16.98 -5.18
C SER A 165 -7.42 -16.22 -5.66
N SER A 166 -6.31 -16.30 -4.91
CA SER A 166 -5.05 -15.62 -5.21
C SER A 166 -3.81 -16.40 -4.74
N ASP A 167 -3.97 -17.49 -4.00
CA ASP A 167 -2.90 -18.35 -3.52
C ASP A 167 -3.19 -19.83 -3.88
N PRO A 168 -2.36 -20.49 -4.70
CA PRO A 168 -1.17 -19.93 -5.35
C PRO A 168 -1.53 -18.97 -6.51
N PRO A 169 -0.64 -18.05 -6.93
CA PRO A 169 -0.97 -17.02 -7.93
C PRO A 169 -1.57 -17.57 -9.23
N SER A 170 -1.16 -18.76 -9.68
CA SER A 170 -1.72 -19.39 -10.89
C SER A 170 -3.19 -19.78 -10.81
N THR A 171 -3.79 -19.86 -9.60
CA THR A 171 -5.23 -20.08 -9.42
C THR A 171 -6.02 -18.79 -9.30
N GLY A 172 -5.34 -17.64 -9.47
CA GLY A 172 -5.94 -16.33 -9.48
C GLY A 172 -7.26 -16.29 -10.25
N SER A 173 -8.34 -15.91 -9.57
CA SER A 173 -9.67 -15.80 -10.17
C SER A 173 -10.51 -14.75 -9.44
N PHE A 174 -11.36 -14.04 -10.19
CA PHE A 174 -12.30 -13.10 -9.59
C PHE A 174 -13.39 -13.83 -8.82
N ALA A 175 -13.79 -13.26 -7.67
CA ALA A 175 -14.84 -13.84 -6.85
C ALA A 175 -16.16 -13.91 -7.63
N ALA A 176 -16.94 -14.98 -7.43
CA ALA A 176 -18.13 -15.28 -8.23
C ALA A 176 -19.12 -14.10 -8.30
N GLY A 177 -19.28 -13.36 -7.19
CA GLY A 177 -20.15 -12.18 -7.11
C GLY A 177 -19.74 -11.01 -8.03
N TYR A 178 -18.45 -10.92 -8.39
CA TYR A 178 -17.94 -9.81 -9.23
C TYR A 178 -17.79 -10.17 -10.70
N GLN A 179 -17.78 -11.47 -11.06
CA GLN A 179 -17.46 -11.92 -12.42
C GLN A 179 -18.37 -11.31 -13.50
N THR A 180 -19.67 -11.21 -13.24
CA THR A 180 -20.63 -10.65 -14.22
C THR A 180 -20.35 -9.17 -14.50
N GLY A 181 -20.20 -8.36 -13.45
CA GLY A 181 -19.89 -6.93 -13.58
C GLY A 181 -18.52 -6.69 -14.21
N LEU A 182 -17.51 -7.45 -13.77
CA LEU A 182 -16.15 -7.37 -14.31
C LEU A 182 -16.09 -7.77 -15.78
N LYS A 183 -16.81 -8.80 -16.23
CA LYS A 183 -16.74 -9.23 -17.64
C LYS A 183 -17.04 -8.09 -18.62
N GLY A 184 -18.03 -7.25 -18.33
CA GLY A 184 -18.36 -6.09 -19.15
C GLY A 184 -17.28 -5.00 -19.11
N ILE A 185 -16.71 -4.74 -17.92
CA ILE A 185 -15.59 -3.80 -17.74
C ILE A 185 -14.35 -4.30 -18.48
N LEU A 186 -13.97 -5.57 -18.34
CA LEU A 186 -12.82 -6.16 -19.01
C LEU A 186 -12.96 -6.12 -20.53
N GLN A 187 -14.16 -6.37 -21.06
CA GLN A 187 -14.42 -6.22 -22.49
C GLN A 187 -14.21 -4.77 -22.94
N PHE A 188 -14.74 -3.80 -22.20
CA PHE A 188 -14.53 -2.38 -22.49
C PHE A 188 -13.03 -1.98 -22.45
N LEU A 189 -12.29 -2.45 -21.44
CA LEU A 189 -10.86 -2.19 -21.32
C LEU A 189 -10.08 -2.79 -22.51
N SER A 190 -10.41 -4.02 -22.90
CA SER A 190 -9.84 -4.69 -24.07
C SER A 190 -10.13 -3.91 -25.36
N ASP A 191 -11.38 -3.51 -25.57
CA ASP A 191 -11.82 -2.82 -26.80
C ASP A 191 -11.20 -1.43 -26.95
N THR A 192 -10.96 -0.73 -25.83
CA THR A 192 -10.39 0.62 -25.80
C THR A 192 -8.85 0.61 -25.65
N GLY A 193 -8.25 -0.55 -25.43
CA GLY A 193 -6.84 -0.69 -25.06
C GLY A 193 -6.50 0.12 -23.81
N SER A 194 -7.35 0.05 -22.80
CA SER A 194 -7.19 0.71 -21.50
C SER A 194 -6.73 -0.31 -20.44
N PRO A 195 -5.98 0.10 -19.41
CA PRO A 195 -5.44 -0.83 -18.42
C PRO A 195 -6.49 -1.26 -17.39
N PHE A 196 -6.27 -2.43 -16.78
CA PHE A 196 -6.92 -2.83 -15.53
C PHE A 196 -6.14 -2.25 -14.35
N ALA A 197 -6.75 -1.32 -13.62
CA ALA A 197 -6.11 -0.64 -12.49
C ALA A 197 -6.48 -1.32 -11.17
N ILE A 198 -5.48 -1.70 -10.36
CA ILE A 198 -5.65 -2.52 -9.16
C ILE A 198 -4.74 -2.03 -8.01
N ASN A 199 -5.15 -2.26 -6.76
CA ASN A 199 -4.46 -1.82 -5.55
C ASN A 199 -3.88 -3.01 -4.72
N PRO A 200 -2.77 -3.63 -5.14
CA PRO A 200 -2.07 -4.65 -4.36
C PRO A 200 -1.29 -4.04 -3.19
N TYR A 201 -1.63 -4.47 -1.97
CA TYR A 201 -0.95 -4.03 -0.74
C TYR A 201 -0.38 -5.23 0.03
N PRO A 202 0.91 -5.54 -0.14
CA PRO A 202 1.63 -6.48 0.72
C PRO A 202 1.62 -6.12 2.21
N PHE A 203 1.43 -4.83 2.53
CA PHE A 203 1.26 -4.34 3.91
C PHE A 203 0.08 -5.02 4.62
N PHE A 204 -1.11 -4.99 4.01
CA PHE A 204 -2.30 -5.64 4.59
C PHE A 204 -2.16 -7.16 4.65
N ALA A 205 -1.51 -7.77 3.64
CA ALA A 205 -1.23 -9.21 3.67
C ALA A 205 -0.32 -9.61 4.83
N TYR A 206 0.67 -8.77 5.18
CA TYR A 206 1.50 -8.99 6.36
C TYR A 206 0.75 -8.77 7.67
N GLN A 207 -0.13 -7.77 7.75
CA GLN A 207 -0.96 -7.55 8.94
C GLN A 207 -1.83 -8.78 9.26
N SER A 208 -2.37 -9.46 8.24
CA SER A 208 -3.13 -10.70 8.41
C SER A 208 -2.28 -11.92 8.76
N ASP A 209 -0.98 -11.90 8.47
CA ASP A 209 -0.04 -13.00 8.71
C ASP A 209 1.33 -12.49 9.17
N PRO A 210 1.46 -12.07 10.45
CA PRO A 210 2.61 -11.32 10.95
C PRO A 210 3.83 -12.19 11.29
N ARG A 211 4.11 -13.21 10.48
CA ARG A 211 5.28 -14.08 10.64
C ARG A 211 6.52 -13.46 10.00
N PRO A 212 7.73 -13.64 10.57
CA PRO A 212 8.96 -13.05 10.03
C PRO A 212 9.24 -13.41 8.56
N GLU A 213 8.93 -14.65 8.14
CA GLU A 213 9.08 -15.06 6.75
C GLU A 213 8.11 -14.37 5.80
N THR A 214 6.90 -14.03 6.28
CA THR A 214 5.92 -13.25 5.52
C THR A 214 6.37 -11.80 5.42
N LEU A 215 6.94 -11.22 6.49
CA LEU A 215 7.52 -9.87 6.44
C LEU A 215 8.62 -9.79 5.38
N ALA A 216 9.59 -10.72 5.41
CA ALA A 216 10.68 -10.73 4.44
C ALA A 216 10.17 -10.87 3.00
N PHE A 217 9.15 -11.71 2.80
CA PHE A 217 8.48 -11.88 1.50
C PHE A 217 7.73 -10.61 1.05
N CYS A 218 7.05 -9.91 1.95
CA CYS A 218 6.36 -8.66 1.62
C CYS A 218 7.32 -7.48 1.37
N LEU A 219 8.47 -7.45 2.05
CA LEU A 219 9.47 -6.39 1.94
C LEU A 219 10.53 -6.62 0.87
N PHE A 220 10.36 -7.63 -0.01
CA PHE A 220 11.36 -8.04 -1.02
C PHE A 220 12.74 -8.39 -0.43
N GLN A 221 12.79 -8.75 0.85
CA GLN A 221 14.04 -9.14 1.52
C GLN A 221 14.40 -10.59 1.16
N PRO A 222 15.66 -11.02 1.34
CA PRO A 222 16.05 -12.41 1.13
C PRO A 222 15.16 -13.37 1.94
N ASN A 223 14.54 -14.33 1.25
CA ASN A 223 13.65 -15.32 1.84
C ASN A 223 13.68 -16.61 1.03
N ALA A 224 13.07 -17.68 1.57
CA ALA A 224 13.05 -18.99 0.92
C ALA A 224 12.26 -19.02 -0.40
N GLY A 225 11.45 -17.99 -0.67
CA GLY A 225 10.43 -17.93 -1.72
C GLY A 225 9.25 -18.86 -1.44
N ARG A 226 8.14 -18.62 -2.15
CA ARG A 226 6.95 -19.47 -2.13
C ARG A 226 6.78 -20.12 -3.49
N VAL A 227 6.68 -21.44 -3.53
CA VAL A 227 6.51 -22.19 -4.78
C VAL A 227 5.02 -22.35 -5.05
N ASP A 228 4.58 -21.84 -6.19
CA ASP A 228 3.25 -22.08 -6.72
C ASP A 228 3.05 -23.59 -6.93
N SER A 229 2.11 -24.17 -6.19
CA SER A 229 1.92 -25.62 -6.13
C SER A 229 1.36 -26.24 -7.42
N LYS A 230 0.84 -25.43 -8.35
CA LYS A 230 0.27 -25.89 -9.62
C LYS A 230 1.28 -25.80 -10.77
N THR A 231 2.09 -24.74 -10.79
CA THR A 231 3.00 -24.43 -11.89
C THR A 231 4.46 -24.69 -11.58
N GLY A 232 4.82 -24.77 -10.29
CA GLY A 232 6.21 -24.85 -9.83
C GLY A 232 6.97 -23.52 -9.89
N ILE A 233 6.32 -22.41 -10.27
CA ILE A 233 6.91 -21.08 -10.30
C ILE A 233 7.23 -20.64 -8.88
N LYS A 234 8.46 -20.16 -8.65
CA LYS A 234 8.88 -19.66 -7.35
C LYS A 234 8.74 -18.13 -7.32
N TYR A 235 7.86 -17.65 -6.45
CA TYR A 235 7.73 -16.23 -6.12
C TYR A 235 8.69 -15.89 -5.00
N THR A 236 9.42 -14.78 -5.11
CA THR A 236 10.36 -14.30 -4.10
C THR A 236 9.88 -13.06 -3.35
N ASN A 237 8.75 -12.48 -3.76
CA ASN A 237 8.11 -11.38 -3.06
C ASN A 237 6.58 -11.42 -3.24
N MET A 238 5.86 -10.77 -2.32
CA MET A 238 4.39 -10.71 -2.32
C MET A 238 3.80 -9.87 -3.45
N PHE A 239 4.49 -8.79 -3.86
CA PHE A 239 4.00 -7.91 -4.93
C PHE A 239 3.83 -8.68 -6.24
N ASP A 240 4.85 -9.41 -6.67
CA ASP A 240 4.81 -10.26 -7.87
C ASP A 240 3.72 -11.32 -7.77
N ALA A 241 3.56 -11.93 -6.59
CA ALA A 241 2.53 -12.94 -6.36
C ALA A 241 1.11 -12.35 -6.48
N GLN A 242 0.87 -11.17 -5.90
CA GLN A 242 -0.42 -10.49 -5.98
C GLN A 242 -0.74 -10.03 -7.41
N VAL A 243 0.24 -9.45 -8.10
CA VAL A 243 0.08 -8.99 -9.49
C VAL A 243 -0.14 -10.18 -10.43
N ASP A 244 0.57 -11.29 -10.25
CA ASP A 244 0.37 -12.49 -11.07
C ASP A 244 -0.95 -13.23 -10.77
N ALA A 245 -1.48 -13.12 -9.56
CA ALA A 245 -2.84 -13.57 -9.25
C ALA A 245 -3.88 -12.78 -10.06
N VAL A 246 -3.70 -11.46 -10.19
CA VAL A 246 -4.57 -10.62 -11.05
C VAL A 246 -4.42 -11.01 -12.52
N HIS A 247 -3.18 -11.19 -13.00
CA HIS A 247 -2.94 -11.65 -14.38
C HIS A 247 -3.62 -13.01 -14.65
N SER A 248 -3.53 -13.95 -13.72
CA SER A 248 -4.20 -15.25 -13.84
C SER A 248 -5.73 -15.12 -13.85
N ALA A 249 -6.29 -14.21 -13.06
CA ALA A 249 -7.72 -13.94 -13.05
C ALA A 249 -8.21 -13.35 -14.39
N LEU A 250 -7.48 -12.36 -14.93
CA LEU A 250 -7.74 -11.80 -16.25
C LEU A 250 -7.68 -12.88 -17.34
N LYS A 251 -6.64 -13.71 -17.30
CA LYS A 251 -6.48 -14.85 -18.22
C LYS A 251 -7.63 -15.85 -18.13
N SER A 252 -8.08 -16.21 -16.93
CA SER A 252 -9.21 -17.13 -16.76
C SER A 252 -10.52 -16.61 -17.37
N MET A 253 -10.65 -15.29 -17.52
CA MET A 253 -11.80 -14.65 -18.16
C MET A 253 -11.59 -14.36 -19.65
N GLY A 254 -10.42 -14.71 -20.22
CA GLY A 254 -10.08 -14.49 -21.63
C GLY A 254 -9.48 -13.11 -21.95
N PHE A 255 -9.03 -12.38 -20.93
CA PHE A 255 -8.53 -11.00 -21.03
C PHE A 255 -7.04 -10.86 -20.70
N GLU A 256 -6.23 -11.89 -20.99
CA GLU A 256 -4.78 -11.92 -20.68
C GLU A 256 -3.95 -10.79 -21.33
N LYS A 257 -4.49 -10.11 -22.35
CA LYS A 257 -3.83 -8.99 -23.04
C LYS A 257 -4.16 -7.62 -22.44
N VAL A 258 -5.08 -7.55 -21.48
CA VAL A 258 -5.39 -6.30 -20.78
C VAL A 258 -4.21 -5.99 -19.85
N GLU A 259 -3.57 -4.86 -20.08
CA GLU A 259 -2.42 -4.39 -19.30
C GLU A 259 -2.82 -4.11 -17.85
N ILE A 260 -1.97 -4.50 -16.90
CA ILE A 260 -2.16 -4.21 -15.48
C ILE A 260 -1.44 -2.92 -15.11
N VAL A 261 -2.12 -2.05 -14.36
CA VAL A 261 -1.52 -0.89 -13.69
C VAL A 261 -1.77 -1.02 -12.20
N VAL A 262 -0.72 -0.91 -11.40
CA VAL A 262 -0.83 -0.82 -9.94
C VAL A 262 -1.17 0.63 -9.59
N ALA A 263 -2.44 0.90 -9.30
CA ALA A 263 -2.94 2.26 -9.07
C ALA A 263 -2.64 2.79 -7.67
N GLU A 264 -2.37 1.89 -6.73
CA GLU A 264 -1.87 2.18 -5.39
C GLU A 264 -1.10 0.98 -4.83
N THR A 265 0.01 1.26 -4.18
CA THR A 265 0.68 0.33 -3.28
C THR A 265 1.63 1.09 -2.38
N GLY A 266 1.77 0.68 -1.12
CA GLY A 266 2.58 1.40 -0.16
C GLY A 266 2.69 0.67 1.17
N TRP A 267 3.37 1.31 2.12
CA TRP A 267 3.58 0.77 3.46
C TRP A 267 3.62 1.89 4.49
N ALA A 268 2.81 1.77 5.54
CA ALA A 268 2.69 2.82 6.55
C ALA A 268 3.94 2.93 7.43
N SER A 269 4.41 4.15 7.65
CA SER A 269 5.59 4.46 8.46
C SER A 269 5.33 4.49 9.96
N ARG A 270 4.05 4.59 10.35
CA ARG A 270 3.53 4.62 11.72
C ARG A 270 2.13 4.01 11.70
N GLY A 271 1.65 3.53 12.84
CA GLY A 271 0.32 2.96 12.98
C GLY A 271 -0.01 2.75 14.45
N ASP A 272 -1.24 2.29 14.72
CA ASP A 272 -1.70 1.97 16.06
C ASP A 272 -0.96 0.73 16.59
N ALA A 273 -1.05 0.48 17.90
CA ALA A 273 -0.31 -0.62 18.54
C ALA A 273 -0.66 -2.02 17.97
N ASN A 274 -1.85 -2.17 17.40
CA ASN A 274 -2.34 -3.38 16.74
C ASN A 274 -1.98 -3.45 15.23
N GLU A 275 -1.41 -2.39 14.64
CA GLU A 275 -1.05 -2.33 13.22
C GLU A 275 0.37 -2.87 12.99
N VAL A 276 0.52 -4.18 13.18
CA VAL A 276 1.81 -4.86 13.11
C VAL A 276 2.49 -4.60 11.76
N GLY A 277 3.76 -4.20 11.80
CA GLY A 277 4.57 -3.93 10.62
C GLY A 277 4.65 -2.47 10.21
N ALA A 278 3.77 -1.60 10.71
CA ALA A 278 3.87 -0.17 10.47
C ALA A 278 5.12 0.41 11.16
N SER A 279 6.11 0.82 10.37
CA SER A 279 7.35 1.42 10.88
C SER A 279 8.10 2.13 9.75
N VAL A 280 8.92 3.13 10.11
CA VAL A 280 9.76 3.84 9.13
C VAL A 280 10.71 2.88 8.41
N ASP A 281 11.28 1.91 9.11
CA ASP A 281 12.22 0.94 8.53
C ASP A 281 11.53 0.01 7.52
N ASN A 282 10.34 -0.50 7.84
CA ASN A 282 9.59 -1.35 6.92
C ASN A 282 9.03 -0.55 5.74
N ALA A 283 8.56 0.69 5.98
CA ALA A 283 8.09 1.57 4.90
C ALA A 283 9.22 1.92 3.92
N LYS A 284 10.40 2.24 4.45
CA LYS A 284 11.61 2.46 3.65
C LYS A 284 12.01 1.20 2.88
N ALA A 285 12.01 0.03 3.53
CA ALA A 285 12.35 -1.23 2.89
C ALA A 285 11.38 -1.57 1.76
N TYR A 286 10.06 -1.49 2.01
CA TYR A 286 9.04 -1.79 1.02
C TYR A 286 9.15 -0.87 -0.20
N ASN A 287 9.03 0.45 0.01
CA ASN A 287 9.01 1.42 -1.08
C ASN A 287 10.35 1.44 -1.83
N GLY A 288 11.47 1.38 -1.11
CA GLY A 288 12.81 1.34 -1.73
C GLY A 288 13.05 0.08 -2.55
N ASN A 289 12.67 -1.10 -2.04
CA ASN A 289 12.86 -2.35 -2.77
C ASN A 289 11.88 -2.52 -3.92
N LEU A 290 10.64 -2.02 -3.80
CA LEU A 290 9.70 -1.97 -4.92
C LEU A 290 10.25 -1.10 -6.05
N ILE A 291 10.78 0.10 -5.74
CA ILE A 291 11.43 0.97 -6.74
C ILE A 291 12.62 0.24 -7.40
N ALA A 292 13.46 -0.44 -6.61
CA ALA A 292 14.58 -1.21 -7.15
C ALA A 292 14.12 -2.36 -8.04
N HIS A 293 13.07 -3.08 -7.66
CA HIS A 293 12.46 -4.14 -8.46
C HIS A 293 11.93 -3.59 -9.79
N LEU A 294 11.20 -2.48 -9.80
CA LEU A 294 10.70 -1.86 -11.02
C LEU A 294 11.85 -1.40 -11.95
N ARG A 295 12.91 -0.81 -11.37
CA ARG A 295 14.12 -0.40 -12.11
C ARG A 295 14.90 -1.56 -12.71
N SER A 296 14.79 -2.75 -12.12
CA SER A 296 15.45 -3.95 -12.66
C SER A 296 14.87 -4.41 -13.99
N MET A 297 13.66 -3.94 -14.35
CA MET A 297 12.93 -4.31 -15.56
C MET A 297 12.61 -5.81 -15.66
N VAL A 298 12.79 -6.58 -14.58
CA VAL A 298 12.58 -8.04 -14.59
C VAL A 298 11.11 -8.41 -14.81
N GLY A 299 10.19 -7.53 -14.41
CA GLY A 299 8.75 -7.79 -14.42
C GLY A 299 8.36 -8.83 -13.36
N THR A 300 7.20 -9.46 -13.55
CA THR A 300 6.74 -10.55 -12.67
C THR A 300 7.03 -11.91 -13.32
N PRO A 301 6.98 -13.03 -12.57
CA PRO A 301 7.15 -14.36 -13.16
C PRO A 301 6.22 -14.69 -14.34
N LEU A 302 4.95 -14.26 -14.32
CA LEU A 302 4.03 -14.46 -15.45
C LEU A 302 4.08 -13.35 -16.50
N MET A 303 4.66 -12.19 -16.18
CA MET A 303 4.84 -11.06 -17.11
C MET A 303 6.31 -10.58 -17.14
N PRO A 304 7.26 -11.41 -17.59
CA PRO A 304 8.68 -11.11 -17.52
C PRO A 304 9.12 -10.05 -18.54
N GLY A 305 10.18 -9.32 -18.20
CA GLY A 305 10.88 -8.39 -19.11
C GLY A 305 10.21 -7.03 -19.31
N LYS A 306 9.15 -6.74 -18.55
CA LYS A 306 8.46 -5.45 -18.55
C LYS A 306 8.08 -5.04 -17.12
N PRO A 307 8.46 -3.85 -16.63
CA PRO A 307 8.00 -3.36 -15.35
C PRO A 307 6.50 -3.07 -15.40
N VAL A 308 5.83 -3.30 -14.27
CA VAL A 308 4.42 -2.95 -14.09
C VAL A 308 4.33 -1.47 -13.74
N ASP A 309 3.54 -0.71 -14.48
CA ASP A 309 3.27 0.70 -14.16
C ASP A 309 2.68 0.80 -12.75
N THR A 310 3.37 1.49 -11.85
CA THR A 310 3.08 1.43 -10.40
C THR A 310 3.05 2.82 -9.78
N TYR A 311 1.98 3.10 -9.04
CA TYR A 311 1.78 4.34 -8.30
C TYR A 311 2.00 4.08 -6.80
N LEU A 312 3.03 4.71 -6.24
CA LEU A 312 3.35 4.63 -4.82
C LEU A 312 2.33 5.43 -4.00
N PHE A 313 1.73 4.78 -3.02
CA PHE A 313 0.82 5.39 -2.05
C PHE A 313 1.60 5.73 -0.77
N ALA A 314 1.84 7.01 -0.44
CA ALA A 314 1.44 8.23 -1.16
C ALA A 314 2.53 9.33 -1.11
N LEU A 315 2.30 10.45 -1.80
CA LEU A 315 3.28 11.55 -1.85
C LEU A 315 3.51 12.20 -0.49
N TYR A 316 2.43 12.43 0.27
CA TYR A 316 2.46 13.06 1.59
C TYR A 316 1.67 12.22 2.61
N ASP A 317 1.97 12.41 3.89
CA ASP A 317 1.08 12.01 4.97
C ASP A 317 -0.20 12.86 4.90
N GLU A 318 -1.36 12.21 4.92
CA GLU A 318 -2.67 12.88 4.81
C GLU A 318 -3.35 12.94 6.18
N ASN A 319 -3.18 14.05 6.92
CA ASN A 319 -3.53 14.14 8.34
C ASN A 319 -5.03 14.07 8.66
N LEU A 320 -5.92 14.25 7.67
CA LEU A 320 -7.37 14.17 7.85
C LEU A 320 -7.95 12.82 7.40
N LYS A 321 -7.13 11.85 6.98
CA LYS A 321 -7.64 10.52 6.61
C LYS A 321 -8.32 9.83 7.81
N PRO A 322 -9.58 9.37 7.65
CA PRO A 322 -10.27 8.62 8.69
C PRO A 322 -9.69 7.21 8.83
N GLY A 323 -10.08 6.49 9.89
CA GLY A 323 -9.66 5.11 10.12
C GLY A 323 -8.39 5.01 10.98
N PRO A 324 -7.70 3.85 10.92
CA PRO A 324 -6.49 3.56 11.70
C PRO A 324 -5.40 4.62 11.55
N SER A 325 -4.48 4.73 12.51
CA SER A 325 -3.43 5.77 12.41
C SER A 325 -2.43 5.55 11.30
N SER A 326 -2.30 4.33 10.77
CA SER A 326 -1.53 4.06 9.56
C SER A 326 -1.99 4.85 8.34
N GLU A 327 -3.30 5.08 8.20
CA GLU A 327 -3.88 5.83 7.09
C GLU A 327 -3.30 7.25 6.96
N ARG A 328 -2.79 7.81 8.07
CA ARG A 328 -2.19 9.15 8.15
C ARG A 328 -0.64 9.12 8.05
N ALA A 329 -0.05 7.99 7.65
CA ALA A 329 1.39 7.74 7.75
C ALA A 329 2.04 7.06 6.53
N PHE A 330 1.42 7.12 5.34
CA PHE A 330 1.91 6.52 4.09
C PHE A 330 2.85 7.42 3.26
N GLY A 331 3.07 8.67 3.66
CA GLY A 331 3.81 9.67 2.89
C GLY A 331 5.28 9.33 2.65
N LEU A 332 5.72 9.52 1.41
CA LEU A 332 7.15 9.51 1.04
C LEU A 332 7.85 10.82 1.41
N PHE A 333 7.12 11.94 1.39
CA PHE A 333 7.59 13.27 1.73
C PHE A 333 6.75 13.87 2.85
N LYS A 334 7.37 14.74 3.63
CA LYS A 334 6.68 15.63 4.57
C LYS A 334 6.14 16.84 3.81
N THR A 335 5.24 17.57 4.44
CA THR A 335 4.65 18.80 3.87
C THR A 335 5.65 19.95 3.76
N ASP A 336 6.80 19.87 4.43
CA ASP A 336 7.96 20.76 4.25
C ASP A 336 8.85 20.37 3.05
N LEU A 337 8.41 19.41 2.23
CA LEU A 337 9.09 18.86 1.04
C LEU A 337 10.33 18.01 1.33
N SER A 338 10.68 17.77 2.61
CA SER A 338 11.73 16.83 2.97
C SER A 338 11.25 15.38 2.86
N MET A 339 12.16 14.45 2.56
CA MET A 339 11.83 13.02 2.54
C MET A 339 11.56 12.52 3.97
N VAL A 340 10.54 11.67 4.13
CA VAL A 340 10.33 10.93 5.39
C VAL A 340 11.46 9.90 5.57
N TYR A 341 11.82 9.22 4.48
CA TYR A 341 12.94 8.29 4.36
C TYR A 341 13.41 8.27 2.89
N ASP A 342 14.71 8.06 2.67
CA ASP A 342 15.27 8.02 1.30
C ASP A 342 15.04 6.64 0.67
N VAL A 343 14.33 6.63 -0.45
CA VAL A 343 14.01 5.46 -1.29
C VAL A 343 14.65 5.53 -2.68
N GLY A 344 15.60 6.46 -2.89
CA GLY A 344 16.34 6.59 -4.14
C GLY A 344 15.54 7.24 -5.27
N LEU A 345 14.60 8.13 -4.96
CA LEU A 345 13.82 8.87 -5.96
C LEU A 345 14.50 10.16 -6.45
N ALA A 346 15.52 10.67 -5.75
CA ALA A 346 16.21 11.89 -6.17
C ALA A 346 16.91 11.70 -7.53
N LYS A 347 16.70 12.60 -8.49
CA LYS A 347 17.48 12.60 -9.73
C LYS A 347 18.93 12.95 -9.40
N SER A 348 19.86 12.05 -9.71
CA SER A 348 21.29 12.36 -9.60
C SER A 348 21.62 13.55 -10.50
N SER A 349 21.99 14.69 -9.93
CA SER A 349 22.56 15.78 -10.70
C SER A 349 23.97 15.36 -11.14
N SER A 350 24.16 15.18 -12.45
CA SER A 350 25.48 15.07 -13.04
C SER A 350 26.18 16.44 -12.91
N SER A 351 26.75 16.73 -11.75
CA SER A 351 27.74 17.79 -11.60
C SER A 351 29.13 17.15 -11.66
N SER A 352 29.74 17.25 -12.84
CA SER A 352 31.17 17.06 -13.02
C SER A 352 31.92 18.09 -12.18
N GLN A 353 32.52 17.66 -11.07
CA GLN A 353 33.54 18.43 -10.37
C GLN A 353 34.84 17.63 -10.33
N THR A 354 35.82 18.13 -11.08
CA THR A 354 37.25 17.81 -11.00
C THR A 354 37.76 17.95 -9.57
N PRO A 355 38.47 16.95 -9.00
CA PRO A 355 39.01 17.07 -7.66
C PRO A 355 40.38 17.78 -7.69
N SER A 356 40.45 18.94 -7.05
CA SER A 356 41.69 19.49 -6.50
C SER A 356 41.41 19.88 -5.06
N GLY A 357 41.97 19.12 -4.12
CA GLY A 357 41.88 19.42 -2.69
C GLY A 357 42.43 18.27 -1.84
N LYS A 358 43.51 18.55 -1.10
CA LYS A 358 44.27 17.60 -0.27
C LYS A 358 43.43 16.93 0.82
N VAL A 359 43.74 15.65 1.01
CA VAL A 359 43.03 14.64 1.81
C VAL A 359 43.35 14.75 3.31
N THR A 360 42.30 14.80 4.12
CA THR A 360 42.28 14.32 5.51
C THR A 360 41.31 13.15 5.59
N SER A 361 41.71 12.10 6.33
CA SER A 361 41.22 10.73 6.27
C SER A 361 39.79 10.49 6.79
N SER A 362 38.78 10.60 5.93
CA SER A 362 37.42 10.09 6.20
C SER A 362 36.72 9.68 4.91
N GLY A 363 36.93 8.44 4.46
CA GLY A 363 36.30 7.92 3.24
C GLY A 363 36.37 6.40 3.13
N TRP A 364 35.64 5.85 2.18
CA TRP A 364 35.58 4.43 1.86
C TRP A 364 36.28 4.14 0.53
N CYS A 365 36.89 2.97 0.39
CA CYS A 365 37.49 2.55 -0.88
C CYS A 365 36.49 1.76 -1.71
N VAL A 366 36.20 2.21 -2.93
CA VAL A 366 35.22 1.59 -3.83
C VAL A 366 35.77 1.45 -5.26
N PRO A 367 35.21 0.55 -6.10
CA PRO A 367 35.61 0.41 -7.50
C PRO A 367 35.43 1.70 -8.30
N LYS A 368 36.37 1.99 -9.21
CA LYS A 368 36.23 3.06 -10.20
C LYS A 368 35.19 2.68 -11.26
N LYS A 369 34.45 3.69 -11.72
CA LYS A 369 33.54 3.55 -12.87
C LYS A 369 34.37 3.21 -14.12
N GLY A 370 34.15 2.02 -14.68
CA GLY A 370 34.85 1.52 -15.87
C GLY A 370 35.87 0.40 -15.62
N ALA A 371 36.07 -0.04 -14.37
CA ALA A 371 36.82 -1.27 -14.10
C ALA A 371 36.04 -2.50 -14.59
N THR A 372 36.74 -3.41 -15.26
CA THR A 372 36.16 -4.66 -15.79
C THR A 372 35.97 -5.70 -14.68
N ASN A 373 35.07 -6.67 -14.88
CA ASN A 373 34.85 -7.72 -13.88
C ASN A 373 36.12 -8.56 -13.65
N GLU A 374 36.95 -8.76 -14.68
CA GLU A 374 38.21 -9.48 -14.58
C GLU A 374 39.21 -8.73 -13.68
N GLU A 375 39.32 -7.41 -13.86
CA GLU A 375 40.15 -6.54 -13.03
C GLU A 375 39.65 -6.48 -11.58
N LEU A 376 38.33 -6.44 -11.38
CA LEU A 376 37.71 -6.43 -10.06
C LEU A 376 37.83 -7.78 -9.35
N GLN A 377 37.75 -8.90 -10.09
CA GLN A 377 37.97 -10.23 -9.54
C GLN A 377 39.42 -10.39 -9.08
N ALA A 378 40.40 -9.94 -9.87
CA ALA A 378 41.81 -9.97 -9.47
C ALA A 378 42.07 -9.14 -8.20
N SER A 379 41.44 -7.97 -8.10
CA SER A 379 41.55 -7.11 -6.91
C SER A 379 40.81 -7.67 -5.69
N LEU A 380 39.67 -8.35 -5.89
CA LEU A 380 38.93 -9.07 -4.85
C LEU A 380 39.74 -10.24 -4.29
N ASP A 381 40.25 -11.11 -5.17
CA ASP A 381 41.07 -12.28 -4.81
C ASP A 381 42.31 -11.84 -4.03
N TRP A 382 42.97 -10.77 -4.50
CA TRP A 382 44.11 -10.18 -3.82
C TRP A 382 43.73 -9.65 -2.44
N ALA A 383 42.65 -8.86 -2.31
CA ALA A 383 42.21 -8.28 -1.05
C ALA A 383 41.90 -9.34 0.01
N CYS A 384 41.16 -10.39 -0.36
CA CYS A 384 40.85 -11.51 0.53
C CYS A 384 42.12 -12.31 0.89
N GLY A 385 43.10 -12.39 -0.02
CA GLY A 385 44.41 -13.01 0.22
C GLY A 385 45.32 -12.26 1.20
N GLN A 386 45.08 -10.98 1.49
CA GLN A 386 45.87 -10.17 2.43
C GLN A 386 45.41 -10.29 3.89
N GLY A 387 44.62 -11.31 4.24
CA GLY A 387 44.14 -11.54 5.61
C GLY A 387 42.99 -10.61 6.02
N ILE A 388 42.15 -10.23 5.06
CA ILE A 388 40.87 -9.55 5.27
C ILE A 388 39.76 -10.59 5.41
N ASP A 389 38.83 -10.37 6.34
CA ASP A 389 37.67 -11.24 6.51
C ASP A 389 36.64 -10.97 5.41
N CYS A 390 36.65 -11.84 4.40
CA CYS A 390 35.69 -11.83 3.31
C CYS A 390 34.44 -12.67 3.60
N GLY A 391 34.22 -13.13 4.83
CA GLY A 391 33.03 -13.91 5.21
C GLY A 391 31.71 -13.17 4.95
N ALA A 392 31.71 -11.85 5.09
CA ALA A 392 30.52 -11.03 4.84
C ALA A 392 30.09 -11.01 3.36
N ILE A 393 30.98 -11.32 2.42
CA ILE A 393 30.68 -11.40 0.97
C ILE A 393 30.58 -12.85 0.47
N GLN A 394 30.61 -13.84 1.37
CA GLN A 394 30.33 -15.23 1.01
C GLN A 394 28.82 -15.49 1.08
N PRO A 395 28.29 -16.55 0.44
CA PRO A 395 26.88 -16.91 0.51
C PRO A 395 26.35 -16.93 1.96
N GLY A 396 25.30 -16.16 2.23
CA GLY A 396 24.72 -15.99 3.57
C GLY A 396 25.34 -14.84 4.41
N GLY A 397 26.38 -14.18 3.91
CA GLY A 397 26.98 -12.99 4.51
C GLY A 397 26.18 -11.70 4.25
N ALA A 398 26.30 -10.74 5.16
CA ALA A 398 25.53 -9.48 5.13
C ALA A 398 25.79 -8.60 3.89
N CYS A 399 26.93 -8.81 3.21
CA CYS A 399 27.39 -8.09 2.02
C CYS A 399 27.45 -8.98 0.77
N PHE A 400 26.83 -10.16 0.81
CA PHE A 400 26.79 -11.07 -0.34
C PHE A 400 25.93 -10.52 -1.47
N GLU A 401 24.82 -9.84 -1.15
CA GLU A 401 23.97 -9.23 -2.18
C GLU A 401 24.37 -7.77 -2.41
N PRO A 402 24.26 -7.23 -3.65
CA PRO A 402 23.96 -7.98 -4.85
C PRO A 402 25.13 -8.92 -5.23
N ASN A 403 24.81 -10.16 -5.60
CA ASN A 403 25.80 -11.21 -5.90
C ASN A 403 26.50 -10.96 -7.25
N ASN A 404 27.44 -10.01 -7.25
CA ASN A 404 28.29 -9.71 -8.39
C ASN A 404 29.69 -9.29 -7.92
N VAL A 405 30.66 -9.45 -8.83
CA VAL A 405 32.07 -9.19 -8.57
C VAL A 405 32.33 -7.76 -8.11
N ALA A 406 31.62 -6.77 -8.65
CA ALA A 406 31.85 -5.37 -8.31
C ALA A 406 31.46 -5.07 -6.85
N SER A 407 30.34 -5.61 -6.38
CA SER A 407 29.85 -5.41 -5.01
C SER A 407 30.70 -6.16 -3.99
N HIS A 408 31.14 -7.38 -4.30
CA HIS A 408 32.06 -8.13 -3.46
C HIS A 408 33.44 -7.48 -3.39
N ALA A 409 33.97 -7.07 -4.55
CA ALA A 409 35.23 -6.33 -4.64
C ALA A 409 35.17 -5.03 -3.85
N ALA A 410 34.08 -4.28 -3.94
CA ALA A 410 33.92 -3.03 -3.19
C ALA A 410 34.06 -3.23 -1.68
N TYR A 411 33.41 -4.26 -1.12
CA TYR A 411 33.49 -4.55 0.30
C TYR A 411 34.90 -5.00 0.72
N ALA A 412 35.49 -5.94 -0.01
CA ALA A 412 36.83 -6.46 0.29
C ALA A 412 37.92 -5.37 0.17
N MET A 413 37.84 -4.53 -0.88
CA MET A 413 38.73 -3.38 -1.08
C MET A 413 38.61 -2.37 0.06
N ASN A 414 37.39 -2.05 0.50
CA ASN A 414 37.19 -1.15 1.64
C ASN A 414 37.76 -1.74 2.93
N MET A 415 37.47 -3.01 3.22
CA MET A 415 37.99 -3.67 4.41
C MET A 415 39.52 -3.67 4.47
N TYR A 416 40.17 -3.89 3.32
CA TYR A 416 41.63 -3.77 3.20
C TYR A 416 42.13 -2.33 3.42
N PHE A 417 41.46 -1.35 2.79
CA PHE A 417 41.77 0.06 2.92
C PHE A 417 41.67 0.55 4.37
N GLN A 418 40.65 0.10 5.12
CA GLN A 418 40.50 0.46 6.54
C GLN A 418 41.55 -0.18 7.46
N LYS A 419 42.16 -1.30 7.04
CA LYS A 419 43.17 -2.03 7.84
C LYS A 419 44.61 -1.55 7.58
N SER A 420 44.86 -0.85 6.47
CA SER A 420 46.21 -0.45 6.05
C SER A 420 46.72 0.83 6.73
N PRO A 421 48.04 0.94 7.04
CA PRO A 421 48.61 2.13 7.67
C PRO A 421 48.69 3.33 6.72
N LYS A 422 47.57 4.06 6.61
CA LYS A 422 47.43 5.49 6.27
C LYS A 422 48.26 6.01 5.07
N GLN A 423 48.20 5.38 3.90
CA GLN A 423 48.62 6.03 2.65
C GLN A 423 47.51 6.07 1.59
N SER A 424 47.45 7.13 0.79
CA SER A 424 46.43 7.32 -0.26
C SER A 424 46.55 6.32 -1.42
N THR A 425 47.69 5.64 -1.54
CA THR A 425 47.96 4.59 -2.54
C THR A 425 47.30 3.26 -2.20
N ASP A 426 46.80 3.08 -0.97
CA ASP A 426 46.20 1.81 -0.50
C ASP A 426 44.79 1.56 -1.07
N CYS A 427 44.19 2.57 -1.72
CA CYS A 427 42.93 2.47 -2.47
C CYS A 427 43.14 2.62 -3.98
N ASP A 428 44.25 2.10 -4.52
CA ASP A 428 44.47 2.10 -5.98
C ASP A 428 44.06 0.78 -6.63
N PHE A 429 44.40 -0.37 -6.02
CA PHE A 429 44.10 -1.73 -6.52
C PHE A 429 44.40 -1.87 -8.02
N SER A 430 45.63 -1.62 -8.44
CA SER A 430 46.02 -1.62 -9.87
C SER A 430 45.18 -0.64 -10.71
N LYS A 431 44.91 0.55 -10.17
CA LYS A 431 44.05 1.61 -10.71
C LYS A 431 42.55 1.29 -10.79
N THR A 432 42.07 0.17 -10.24
CA THR A 432 40.66 -0.20 -10.29
C THR A 432 39.80 0.41 -9.18
N ALA A 433 40.39 1.05 -8.16
CA ALA A 433 39.66 1.59 -7.01
C ALA A 433 39.88 3.11 -6.81
N THR A 434 38.97 3.74 -6.06
CA THR A 434 39.00 5.15 -5.67
C THR A 434 38.38 5.36 -4.29
N VAL A 435 38.83 6.40 -3.59
CA VAL A 435 38.21 6.80 -2.32
C VAL A 435 36.95 7.62 -2.60
N THR A 436 35.87 7.31 -1.90
CA THR A 436 34.62 8.08 -1.88
C THR A 436 34.32 8.60 -0.47
N SER A 437 33.70 9.78 -0.39
CA SER A 437 33.15 10.33 0.85
C SER A 437 31.70 9.90 1.09
N GLN A 438 31.06 9.25 0.12
CA GLN A 438 29.70 8.72 0.24
C GLN A 438 29.75 7.33 0.89
N ASN A 439 28.97 7.12 1.95
CA ASN A 439 28.91 5.84 2.64
C ASN A 439 28.34 4.76 1.70
N PRO A 440 29.12 3.73 1.33
CA PRO A 440 28.67 2.68 0.42
C PRO A 440 27.89 1.56 1.13
N SER A 441 27.54 1.72 2.42
CA SER A 441 26.71 0.76 3.15
C SER A 441 25.29 0.74 2.61
N TYR A 442 24.68 -0.45 2.57
CA TYR A 442 23.30 -0.66 2.15
C TYR A 442 22.74 -1.88 2.87
N ASN A 443 21.42 -1.91 3.12
CA ASN A 443 20.76 -2.99 3.87
C ASN A 443 21.48 -3.30 5.20
N SER A 444 21.79 -4.58 5.44
CA SER A 444 22.61 -5.06 6.55
C SER A 444 24.12 -5.08 6.24
N CYS A 445 24.53 -4.73 5.02
CA CYS A 445 25.93 -4.62 4.63
C CYS A 445 26.54 -3.30 5.12
N VAL A 446 27.25 -3.36 6.24
CA VAL A 446 27.90 -2.18 6.85
C VAL A 446 29.37 -2.12 6.42
N TYR A 447 29.72 -1.05 5.70
CA TYR A 447 31.10 -0.73 5.36
C TYR A 447 31.75 0.06 6.51
N PRO A 448 32.74 -0.49 7.22
CA PRO A 448 33.41 0.25 8.28
C PRO A 448 34.19 1.45 7.70
N GLY A 449 34.29 2.55 8.47
CA GLY A 449 35.13 3.70 8.10
C GLY A 449 34.52 5.11 8.21
N GLY A 450 33.28 5.27 8.67
CA GLY A 450 32.68 6.59 8.97
C GLY A 450 32.58 6.82 10.48
N GLY A 451 33.05 7.95 10.99
CA GLY A 451 33.08 8.21 12.43
C GLY A 451 31.71 8.14 13.11
N GLY A 452 31.57 7.24 14.10
CA GLY A 452 30.41 7.11 14.99
C GLY A 452 30.31 5.69 15.56
N GLY A 453 30.26 5.54 16.89
CA GLY A 453 30.55 4.30 17.64
C GLY A 453 29.47 3.21 17.63
N ALA A 454 29.92 1.99 17.90
CA ALA A 454 29.17 0.74 17.89
C ALA A 454 28.46 0.43 19.23
N ALA A 455 27.35 -0.31 19.17
CA ALA A 455 26.84 -1.12 20.27
C ALA A 455 26.35 -2.48 19.72
N GLY A 456 26.97 -3.57 20.19
CA GLY A 456 26.63 -4.94 19.82
C GLY A 456 25.60 -5.57 20.74
N SER A 457 24.84 -6.55 20.21
CA SER A 457 23.96 -7.42 21.00
C SER A 457 24.28 -8.88 20.72
N LYS A 458 24.52 -9.63 21.81
CA LYS A 458 24.70 -11.09 21.83
C LYS A 458 23.35 -11.79 21.80
N ALA A 459 23.28 -12.87 21.02
CA ALA A 459 22.17 -13.82 20.97
C ALA A 459 22.12 -14.73 22.21
N VAL A 460 20.91 -15.14 22.60
CA VAL A 460 20.67 -16.32 23.46
C VAL A 460 19.49 -17.11 22.89
N MET A 461 19.75 -18.38 22.57
CA MET A 461 18.79 -19.41 22.15
C MET A 461 17.89 -19.85 23.31
N ASN A 462 16.68 -20.32 23.02
CA ASN A 462 16.11 -21.41 23.82
C ASN A 462 15.23 -22.39 23.03
N LYS A 463 15.25 -23.62 23.54
CA LYS A 463 14.89 -24.92 22.96
C LYS A 463 13.38 -25.18 22.77
N TYR A 464 13.08 -25.91 21.70
CA TYR A 464 11.87 -26.74 21.52
C TYR A 464 11.96 -28.02 22.36
N VAL A 465 10.82 -28.46 22.92
CA VAL A 465 10.57 -29.85 23.37
C VAL A 465 9.27 -30.32 22.74
N SER A 466 9.26 -31.57 22.29
CA SER A 466 8.20 -32.22 21.51
C SER A 466 7.40 -33.24 22.35
N SER A 467 6.23 -33.57 21.78
CA SER A 467 5.54 -34.88 21.72
C SER A 467 4.38 -35.21 22.68
N ASP A 468 3.21 -35.30 22.03
CA ASP A 468 2.20 -36.38 21.99
C ASP A 468 1.34 -36.75 23.21
N LYS A 469 0.00 -36.79 23.01
CA LYS A 469 -0.77 -38.03 22.80
C LYS A 469 -2.28 -37.82 22.56
N VAL A 470 -2.83 -38.75 21.77
CA VAL A 470 -4.22 -38.94 21.33
C VAL A 470 -5.01 -39.78 22.34
N GLU A 471 -6.32 -39.56 22.52
CA GLU A 471 -7.35 -40.61 22.60
C GLU A 471 -8.81 -40.10 22.51
N LYS A 472 -9.68 -40.90 21.88
CA LYS A 472 -11.13 -40.73 21.68
C LYS A 472 -11.93 -41.54 22.71
N LYS A 473 -13.13 -41.07 23.15
CA LYS A 473 -14.45 -41.74 22.92
C LYS A 473 -15.67 -41.13 23.66
N ASN A 474 -16.78 -41.13 22.91
CA ASN A 474 -18.20 -41.35 23.26
C ASN A 474 -19.04 -40.26 23.97
N GLY A 475 -20.04 -39.73 23.25
CA GLY A 475 -21.41 -40.23 23.46
C GLY A 475 -22.41 -39.37 24.25
N ALA A 476 -22.19 -38.07 24.35
CA ALA A 476 -23.19 -37.00 24.28
C ALA A 476 -22.60 -35.99 23.29
N ILE A 477 -23.39 -35.31 22.46
CA ILE A 477 -22.80 -34.19 21.70
C ILE A 477 -22.63 -33.08 22.75
N ASP A 478 -21.50 -33.12 23.45
CA ASP A 478 -21.07 -31.98 24.26
C ASP A 478 -21.06 -30.77 23.33
N PRO A 479 -21.65 -29.64 23.74
CA PRO A 479 -21.69 -28.45 22.91
C PRO A 479 -20.26 -28.10 22.49
N LYS A 480 -20.04 -27.95 21.18
CA LYS A 480 -18.71 -27.65 20.65
C LYS A 480 -18.30 -26.29 21.18
N MET A 481 -17.29 -26.27 22.05
CA MET A 481 -16.77 -25.04 22.63
C MET A 481 -15.66 -24.47 21.75
N ILE A 482 -15.64 -23.15 21.60
CA ILE A 482 -14.54 -22.40 21.01
C ILE A 482 -14.04 -21.36 22.01
N VAL A 483 -12.77 -20.98 21.88
CA VAL A 483 -12.14 -19.96 22.73
C VAL A 483 -12.11 -18.65 21.97
N LEU A 484 -12.65 -17.57 22.53
CA LEU A 484 -12.52 -16.21 22.02
C LEU A 484 -11.52 -15.45 22.88
N MET A 485 -10.55 -14.77 22.29
CA MET A 485 -9.51 -14.03 23.03
C MET A 485 -9.70 -12.53 22.83
N SER A 486 -9.92 -11.77 23.89
CA SER A 486 -10.08 -10.32 23.83
C SER A 486 -8.75 -9.60 23.54
N SER A 487 -8.85 -8.34 23.11
CA SER A 487 -7.70 -7.49 22.79
C SER A 487 -6.74 -7.22 23.95
N ASP A 488 -7.24 -7.30 25.19
CA ASP A 488 -6.49 -7.19 26.44
C ASP A 488 -6.04 -8.55 27.00
N GLY A 489 -6.13 -9.61 26.20
CA GLY A 489 -5.51 -10.91 26.47
C GLY A 489 -6.31 -11.87 27.36
N GLN A 490 -7.59 -11.60 27.63
CA GLN A 490 -8.45 -12.56 28.33
C GLN A 490 -9.07 -13.55 27.35
N SER A 491 -9.33 -14.78 27.81
CA SER A 491 -9.94 -15.83 27.00
C SER A 491 -11.31 -16.19 27.54
N PHE A 492 -12.28 -16.39 26.64
CA PHE A 492 -13.67 -16.72 26.92
C PHE A 492 -14.00 -18.02 26.22
N GLU A 493 -14.45 -19.01 26.97
CA GLU A 493 -14.97 -20.25 26.39
C GLU A 493 -16.46 -20.07 26.07
N VAL A 494 -16.83 -20.24 24.80
CA VAL A 494 -18.17 -19.96 24.28
C VAL A 494 -18.61 -21.12 23.40
N GLU A 495 -19.87 -21.50 23.48
CA GLU A 495 -20.45 -22.49 22.58
C GLU A 495 -20.39 -21.96 21.13
N GLU A 496 -19.96 -22.79 20.20
CA GLU A 496 -19.85 -22.44 18.79
C GLU A 496 -21.17 -21.89 18.25
N ALA A 497 -22.30 -22.53 18.58
CA ALA A 497 -23.64 -22.12 18.16
C ALA A 497 -24.03 -20.71 18.63
N VAL A 498 -23.48 -20.26 19.76
CA VAL A 498 -23.64 -18.89 20.27
C VAL A 498 -22.69 -17.94 19.54
N ALA A 499 -21.43 -18.35 19.37
CA ALA A 499 -20.39 -17.50 18.82
C ALA A 499 -20.57 -17.21 17.31
N VAL A 500 -21.14 -18.15 16.55
CA VAL A 500 -21.40 -17.98 15.10
C VAL A 500 -22.57 -17.03 14.78
N GLN A 501 -23.23 -16.44 15.79
CA GLN A 501 -24.09 -15.27 15.56
C GLN A 501 -23.30 -14.04 15.07
N SER A 502 -22.00 -14.01 15.37
CA SER A 502 -21.05 -13.15 14.68
C SER A 502 -20.71 -13.77 13.32
N GLN A 503 -21.01 -13.07 12.22
CA GLN A 503 -20.62 -13.54 10.89
C GLN A 503 -19.10 -13.61 10.74
N THR A 504 -18.36 -12.71 11.39
CA THR A 504 -16.89 -12.75 11.44
C THR A 504 -16.39 -14.05 12.07
N ILE A 505 -16.95 -14.46 13.21
CA ILE A 505 -16.59 -15.71 13.87
C ILE A 505 -17.09 -16.93 13.08
N ALA A 506 -18.28 -16.85 12.47
CA ALA A 506 -18.82 -17.92 11.63
C ALA A 506 -17.86 -18.28 10.48
N HIS A 507 -17.36 -17.29 9.74
CA HIS A 507 -16.38 -17.52 8.68
C HIS A 507 -15.09 -18.15 9.22
N MET A 508 -14.60 -17.70 10.38
CA MET A 508 -13.39 -18.26 11.01
C MET A 508 -13.57 -19.72 11.47
N VAL A 509 -14.79 -20.10 11.88
CA VAL A 509 -15.13 -21.49 12.24
C VAL A 509 -15.25 -22.36 10.99
N GLU A 510 -15.85 -21.85 9.91
CA GLU A 510 -15.98 -22.55 8.62
C GLU A 510 -14.61 -22.86 7.98
N ASP A 511 -13.63 -21.97 8.17
CA ASP A 511 -12.25 -22.12 7.68
C ASP A 511 -11.33 -22.98 8.59
N ASP A 512 -11.88 -23.71 9.57
CA ASP A 512 -11.16 -24.55 10.56
C ASP A 512 -10.07 -23.79 11.38
N CYS A 513 -10.23 -22.47 11.53
CA CYS A 513 -9.27 -21.60 12.21
C CYS A 513 -9.51 -21.47 13.73
N ALA A 514 -10.50 -22.16 14.28
CA ALA A 514 -10.90 -22.06 15.69
C ALA A 514 -10.03 -22.90 16.66
N ALA A 515 -9.15 -23.77 16.15
CA ALA A 515 -8.42 -24.77 16.95
C ALA A 515 -7.48 -24.18 18.02
N ASN A 516 -6.98 -22.96 17.81
CA ASN A 516 -6.06 -22.28 18.74
C ASN A 516 -6.70 -21.11 19.49
N GLY A 517 -8.03 -21.00 19.46
CA GLY A 517 -8.76 -19.83 19.92
C GLY A 517 -8.74 -18.68 18.90
N ILE A 518 -9.82 -17.92 18.86
CA ILE A 518 -10.08 -16.84 17.91
C ILE A 518 -9.72 -15.50 18.56
N PRO A 519 -8.65 -14.82 18.11
CA PRO A 519 -8.30 -13.52 18.65
C PRO A 519 -9.19 -12.40 18.09
N LEU A 520 -9.82 -11.65 19.00
CA LEU A 520 -10.68 -10.51 18.74
C LEU A 520 -9.95 -9.22 19.12
N ALA A 521 -8.96 -8.85 18.29
CA ALA A 521 -7.99 -7.79 18.56
C ALA A 521 -8.59 -6.38 18.78
N ASN A 522 -9.85 -6.16 18.39
CA ASN A 522 -10.54 -4.87 18.53
C ASN A 522 -11.62 -4.87 19.63
N VAL A 523 -11.73 -5.94 20.42
CA VAL A 523 -12.77 -6.06 21.45
C VAL A 523 -12.14 -6.35 22.81
N THR A 524 -12.27 -5.42 23.75
CA THR A 524 -11.75 -5.60 25.12
C THR A 524 -12.50 -6.71 25.87
N SER A 525 -11.93 -7.27 26.92
CA SER A 525 -12.60 -8.29 27.74
C SER A 525 -13.96 -7.83 28.28
N LYS A 526 -14.05 -6.56 28.74
CA LYS A 526 -15.29 -5.96 29.25
C LYS A 526 -16.38 -5.95 28.17
N THR A 527 -16.04 -5.48 26.97
CA THR A 527 -16.99 -5.40 25.84
C THR A 527 -17.34 -6.78 25.32
N LEU A 528 -16.35 -7.68 25.20
CA LEU A 528 -16.54 -9.05 24.72
C LEU A 528 -17.47 -9.84 25.63
N ALA A 529 -17.35 -9.68 26.96
CA ALA A 529 -18.27 -10.29 27.91
C ALA A 529 -19.73 -9.88 27.65
N LYS A 530 -19.97 -8.61 27.34
CA LYS A 530 -21.31 -8.08 27.01
C LYS A 530 -21.82 -8.58 25.66
N VAL A 531 -20.96 -8.66 24.66
CA VAL A 531 -21.31 -9.26 23.36
C VAL A 531 -21.72 -10.73 23.53
N ILE A 532 -20.95 -11.49 24.31
CA ILE A 532 -21.26 -12.90 24.59
C ILE A 532 -22.58 -13.02 25.37
N GLU A 533 -22.83 -12.15 26.35
CA GLU A 533 -24.10 -12.08 27.09
C GLU A 533 -25.29 -11.88 26.14
N TYR A 534 -25.19 -10.92 25.21
CA TYR A 534 -26.20 -10.68 24.18
C TYR A 534 -26.42 -11.90 23.29
N CYS A 535 -25.35 -12.46 22.72
CA CYS A 535 -25.45 -13.62 21.84
C CYS A 535 -26.06 -14.82 22.56
N LYS A 536 -25.75 -15.04 23.85
CA LYS A 536 -26.37 -16.12 24.63
C LYS A 536 -27.88 -15.94 24.80
N LYS A 537 -28.35 -14.71 25.04
CA LYS A 537 -29.78 -14.42 25.19
C LYS A 537 -30.55 -14.53 23.86
N HIS A 538 -29.92 -14.12 22.76
CA HIS A 538 -30.50 -14.12 21.41
C HIS A 538 -30.28 -15.43 20.64
N HIS A 539 -29.55 -16.38 21.22
CA HIS A 539 -29.44 -17.72 20.67
C HIS A 539 -30.77 -18.46 20.80
N VAL A 540 -31.34 -18.91 19.68
CA VAL A 540 -32.61 -19.66 19.67
C VAL A 540 -32.36 -21.09 20.15
N ASP A 541 -32.70 -21.37 21.40
CA ASP A 541 -32.83 -22.73 21.91
C ASP A 541 -34.21 -23.29 21.52
N GLU A 542 -34.23 -24.23 20.57
CA GLU A 542 -35.47 -24.91 20.14
C GLU A 542 -36.21 -25.60 21.29
N ALA A 543 -35.53 -25.90 22.41
CA ALA A 543 -36.13 -26.52 23.59
C ALA A 543 -36.79 -25.52 24.56
N ASN A 544 -36.48 -24.21 24.47
CA ASN A 544 -37.00 -23.20 25.39
C ASN A 544 -37.14 -21.81 24.71
N PRO A 545 -38.18 -21.60 23.88
CA PRO A 545 -38.37 -20.36 23.15
C PRO A 545 -38.71 -19.20 24.08
N ILE A 546 -37.95 -18.11 23.98
CA ILE A 546 -38.21 -16.84 24.68
C ILE A 546 -39.26 -16.06 23.85
N SER A 547 -40.25 -15.46 24.50
CA SER A 547 -41.24 -14.63 23.80
C SER A 547 -40.63 -13.30 23.34
N GLU A 548 -41.14 -12.76 22.24
CA GLU A 548 -40.68 -11.48 21.68
C GLU A 548 -40.80 -10.33 22.69
N ASP A 549 -41.88 -10.30 23.49
CA ASP A 549 -42.07 -9.30 24.55
C ASP A 549 -41.03 -9.41 25.68
N GLU A 550 -40.65 -10.63 26.06
CA GLU A 550 -39.61 -10.85 27.07
C GLU A 550 -38.22 -10.48 26.54
N LEU A 551 -37.96 -10.74 25.25
CA LEU A 551 -36.69 -10.40 24.60
C LEU A 551 -36.54 -8.88 24.45
N ASN A 552 -37.59 -8.18 24.00
CA ASN A 552 -37.60 -6.72 23.89
C ASN A 552 -37.41 -6.03 25.24
N LYS A 553 -38.04 -6.58 26.29
CA LYS A 553 -37.85 -6.09 27.66
C LYS A 553 -36.40 -6.26 28.11
N TRP A 554 -35.82 -7.44 27.86
CA TRP A 554 -34.43 -7.70 28.21
C TRP A 554 -33.46 -6.82 27.42
N ASP A 555 -33.69 -6.58 26.13
CA ASP A 555 -32.85 -5.70 25.29
C ASP A 555 -32.82 -4.26 25.81
N THR A 556 -33.97 -3.79 26.32
CA THR A 556 -34.06 -2.49 26.98
C THR A 556 -33.21 -2.45 28.25
N GLU A 557 -33.35 -3.45 29.12
CA GLU A 557 -32.57 -3.58 30.37
C GLU A 557 -31.07 -3.79 30.10
N PHE A 558 -30.71 -4.51 29.04
CA PHE A 558 -29.34 -4.81 28.65
C PHE A 558 -28.55 -3.55 28.28
N LEU A 559 -29.21 -2.55 27.71
CA LEU A 559 -28.63 -1.26 27.32
C LEU A 559 -28.75 -0.16 28.40
N GLU A 560 -29.26 -0.48 29.60
CA GLU A 560 -29.16 0.38 30.79
C GLU A 560 -27.74 0.37 31.38
N ILE A 561 -26.75 0.72 30.56
CA ILE A 561 -25.32 0.76 30.90
C ILE A 561 -24.75 2.14 30.59
N ASP A 562 -23.49 2.37 31.00
CA ASP A 562 -22.84 3.65 30.70
C ASP A 562 -22.65 3.86 29.19
N GLN A 563 -22.77 5.12 28.77
CA GLN A 563 -22.72 5.51 27.36
C GLN A 563 -21.40 5.11 26.67
N SER A 564 -20.28 5.10 27.40
CA SER A 564 -19.00 4.66 26.83
C SER A 564 -19.05 3.18 26.44
N THR A 565 -19.70 2.36 27.26
CA THR A 565 -19.89 0.94 26.99
C THR A 565 -20.87 0.71 25.84
N ILE A 566 -21.89 1.57 25.66
CA ILE A 566 -22.77 1.51 24.48
C ILE A 566 -21.97 1.79 23.21
N PHE A 567 -21.09 2.80 23.20
CA PHE A 567 -20.22 3.06 22.05
C PHE A 567 -19.25 1.91 21.78
N ASP A 568 -18.64 1.34 22.81
CA ASP A 568 -17.79 0.17 22.68
C ASP A 568 -18.56 -1.02 22.09
N LEU A 569 -19.84 -1.20 22.48
CA LEU A 569 -20.72 -2.23 21.92
C LEU A 569 -21.08 -1.98 20.46
N ILE A 570 -21.32 -0.72 20.05
CA ILE A 570 -21.54 -0.37 18.63
C ILE A 570 -20.32 -0.76 17.80
N LEU A 571 -19.12 -0.38 18.27
CA LEU A 571 -17.86 -0.69 17.58
C LEU A 571 -17.62 -2.21 17.52
N ALA A 572 -17.85 -2.92 18.62
CA ALA A 572 -17.70 -4.37 18.69
C ALA A 572 -18.74 -5.10 17.82
N ALA A 573 -20.00 -4.68 17.81
CA ALA A 573 -21.05 -5.27 17.00
C ALA A 573 -20.79 -5.09 15.50
N ASN A 574 -20.30 -3.92 15.09
CA ASN A 574 -19.87 -3.67 13.72
C ASN A 574 -18.64 -4.53 13.35
N TYR A 575 -17.62 -4.58 14.20
CA TYR A 575 -16.41 -5.38 13.99
C TYR A 575 -16.69 -6.90 13.90
N LEU A 576 -17.54 -7.41 14.79
CA LEU A 576 -17.95 -8.81 14.82
C LEU A 576 -19.08 -9.12 13.84
N ASN A 577 -19.60 -8.11 13.13
CA ASN A 577 -20.71 -8.22 12.20
C ASN A 577 -21.92 -8.94 12.83
N ILE A 578 -22.42 -8.38 13.93
CA ILE A 578 -23.62 -8.82 14.66
C ILE A 578 -24.72 -7.77 14.42
N LYS A 579 -25.44 -7.92 13.32
CA LYS A 579 -26.41 -6.92 12.83
C LYS A 579 -27.45 -6.51 13.87
N ASN A 580 -28.07 -7.47 14.56
CA ASN A 580 -29.14 -7.17 15.51
C ASN A 580 -28.64 -6.36 16.72
N LEU A 581 -27.42 -6.64 17.20
CA LEU A 581 -26.79 -5.87 18.28
C LEU A 581 -26.41 -4.46 17.81
N LEU A 582 -25.93 -4.33 16.57
CA LEU A 582 -25.61 -3.03 15.98
C LEU A 582 -26.87 -2.17 15.82
N ASP A 583 -27.95 -2.73 15.26
CA ASP A 583 -29.23 -2.04 15.09
C ASP A 583 -29.80 -1.61 16.45
N LEU A 584 -29.79 -2.50 17.44
CA LEU A 584 -30.29 -2.23 18.79
C LEU A 584 -29.53 -1.08 19.45
N THR A 585 -28.20 -1.11 19.42
CA THR A 585 -27.36 -0.06 20.02
C THR A 585 -27.45 1.28 19.27
N CYS A 586 -27.53 1.27 17.94
CA CYS A 586 -27.78 2.47 17.14
C CYS A 586 -29.15 3.08 17.44
N GLN A 587 -30.19 2.26 17.58
CA GLN A 587 -31.54 2.71 17.94
C GLN A 587 -31.54 3.37 19.32
N THR A 588 -30.85 2.80 20.31
CA THR A 588 -30.72 3.42 21.64
C THR A 588 -30.07 4.80 21.59
N ILE A 589 -29.01 5.00 20.80
CA ILE A 589 -28.42 6.33 20.62
C ILE A 589 -29.38 7.29 19.92
N ALA A 590 -30.12 6.82 18.91
CA ALA A 590 -31.12 7.62 18.23
C ALA A 590 -32.24 8.08 19.19
N ASP A 591 -32.70 7.21 20.08
CA ASP A 591 -33.70 7.53 21.10
C ASP A 591 -33.18 8.49 22.17
N MET A 592 -31.87 8.43 22.50
CA MET A 592 -31.21 9.42 23.35
C MET A 592 -31.18 10.82 22.72
N ILE A 593 -31.07 10.91 21.39
CA ILE A 593 -31.02 12.17 20.63
C ILE A 593 -32.43 12.74 20.38
N LYS A 594 -33.42 11.86 20.26
CA LYS A 594 -34.79 12.22 19.84
C LYS A 594 -35.39 13.31 20.72
N GLY A 595 -35.80 14.41 20.08
CA GLY A 595 -36.44 15.54 20.74
C GLY A 595 -35.50 16.48 21.52
N LYS A 596 -34.18 16.30 21.41
CA LYS A 596 -33.18 17.21 21.98
C LYS A 596 -32.74 18.27 20.96
N ASN A 597 -32.47 19.48 21.44
CA ASN A 597 -31.86 20.53 20.63
C ASN A 597 -30.33 20.34 20.52
N PRO A 598 -29.64 21.05 19.61
CA PRO A 598 -28.19 20.90 19.42
C PRO A 598 -27.37 21.12 20.68
N GLU A 599 -27.73 22.06 21.55
CA GLU A 599 -27.03 22.33 22.80
C GLU A 599 -27.19 21.20 23.82
N GLU A 600 -28.39 20.61 23.90
CA GLU A 600 -28.69 19.45 24.73
C GLU A 600 -27.97 18.19 24.22
N ILE A 601 -27.90 17.99 22.90
CA ILE A 601 -27.12 16.90 22.28
C ILE A 601 -25.64 17.10 22.58
N ARG A 602 -25.09 18.31 22.37
CA ARG A 602 -23.68 18.60 22.68
C ARG A 602 -23.37 18.34 24.15
N THR A 603 -24.26 18.72 25.05
CA THR A 603 -24.12 18.45 26.48
C THR A 603 -24.18 16.94 26.77
N LEU A 604 -25.14 16.22 26.19
CA LEU A 604 -25.34 14.79 26.39
C LEU A 604 -24.16 13.95 25.89
N PHE A 605 -23.58 14.32 24.75
CA PHE A 605 -22.45 13.62 24.13
C PHE A 605 -21.09 14.25 24.47
N ASN A 606 -21.05 15.24 25.37
CA ASN A 606 -19.86 15.98 25.74
C ASN A 606 -19.07 16.52 24.52
N ILE A 607 -19.80 17.00 23.51
CA ILE A 607 -19.25 17.57 22.28
C ILE A 607 -18.91 19.03 22.53
N LYS A 608 -17.64 19.38 22.31
CA LYS A 608 -17.18 20.77 22.38
C LYS A 608 -17.67 21.53 21.16
N ASN A 609 -18.32 22.68 21.36
CA ASN A 609 -18.67 23.58 20.26
C ASN A 609 -17.37 24.21 19.71
N ASP A 610 -17.09 23.98 18.44
CA ASP A 610 -15.93 24.46 17.70
C ASP A 610 -16.26 25.67 16.81
N PHE A 611 -17.53 26.03 16.68
CA PHE A 611 -17.98 27.24 15.97
C PHE A 611 -17.75 28.51 16.79
N THR A 612 -17.36 29.61 16.13
CA THR A 612 -17.51 30.95 16.71
C THR A 612 -19.00 31.37 16.71
N PRO A 613 -19.39 32.36 17.54
CA PRO A 613 -20.77 32.87 17.55
C PRO A 613 -21.26 33.30 16.15
N GLU A 614 -20.37 33.87 15.33
CA GLU A 614 -20.67 34.30 13.96
C GLU A 614 -20.89 33.11 13.02
N GLU A 615 -20.07 32.07 13.13
CA GLU A 615 -20.22 30.83 12.33
C GLU A 615 -21.48 30.06 12.73
N GLU A 616 -21.83 30.04 14.02
CA GLU A 616 -23.06 29.40 14.49
C GLU A 616 -24.32 30.14 14.02
N GLU A 617 -24.30 31.48 13.98
CA GLU A 617 -25.36 32.29 13.37
C GLU A 617 -25.48 32.06 11.86
N GLU A 618 -24.35 31.94 11.16
CA GLU A 618 -24.34 31.65 9.72
C GLU A 618 -24.90 30.26 9.41
N VAL A 619 -24.48 29.23 10.16
CA VAL A 619 -24.99 27.86 10.02
C VAL A 619 -26.49 27.80 10.36
N ARG A 620 -26.96 28.50 11.40
CA ARG A 620 -28.40 28.58 11.72
C ARG A 620 -29.20 29.28 10.62
N ARG A 621 -28.63 30.33 10.01
CA ARG A 621 -29.26 31.05 8.90
C ARG A 621 -29.36 30.17 7.65
N GLU A 622 -28.31 29.42 7.32
CA GLU A 622 -28.27 28.51 6.17
C GLU A 622 -29.19 27.29 6.35
N ASN A 623 -29.39 26.86 7.60
CA ASN A 623 -30.18 25.69 7.94
C ASN A 623 -31.49 26.04 8.66
N GLN A 624 -32.12 27.17 8.33
CA GLN A 624 -33.39 27.61 8.94
C GLN A 624 -34.46 26.52 8.98
N TRP A 625 -34.52 25.66 7.95
CA TRP A 625 -35.43 24.52 7.85
C TRP A 625 -35.36 23.53 9.03
N ALA A 626 -34.23 23.47 9.74
CA ALA A 626 -34.02 22.57 10.87
C ALA A 626 -34.43 23.19 12.23
N PHE A 627 -34.80 24.48 12.25
CA PHE A 627 -35.13 25.25 13.46
C PHE A 627 -36.57 25.81 13.45
N GLU A 628 -37.35 25.49 12.43
CA GLU A 628 -38.81 25.67 12.35
C GLU A 628 -39.54 24.40 12.79
#